data_AF-A0A0Q5T8T3-F1
#
_entry.id   AF-A0A0Q5T8T3-F1
#
_cell.length_a   1.000
_cell.length_b   1.000
_cell.length_c   1.000
_cell.angle_alpha   90.00
_cell.angle_beta   90.00
_cell.angle_gamma   90.00
#
_symmetry.space_group_name_H-M   'P 1'
#
loop_
_entity.id
_entity.type
_entity.pdbx_description
1 polymer ?
#
loop_
_entity_poly.entity_id
_entity_poly.type
_entity_poly.pdbx_seq_one_letter_code
_entity_poly.pdbx_strand_id
1 'polypeptide(L)'
;MTQEELLRLAAFLEQTAETNEDTEFDSSQDYLVEELIRLVKEKGKTSIVEDFETPYVHPMITVQKWVEELKLLVAQTLGEQTAS
;
A
#
# COMPACT_ATOMS: atom_id res chain seq x y z
N MET A 1 -12.34 -5.75 1.14
CA MET A 1 -11.56 -5.65 -0.12
C MET A 1 -11.74 -6.93 -0.94
N THR A 2 -11.86 -6.82 -2.25
CA THR A 2 -11.97 -7.94 -3.19
C THR A 2 -10.59 -8.48 -3.59
N GLN A 3 -10.54 -9.68 -4.17
CA GLN A 3 -9.30 -10.25 -4.69
C GLN A 3 -8.71 -9.39 -5.83
N GLU A 4 -9.56 -8.79 -6.67
CA GLU A 4 -9.11 -7.92 -7.77
C GLU A 4 -8.44 -6.64 -7.24
N GLU A 5 -9.02 -6.00 -6.22
CA GLU A 5 -8.42 -4.85 -5.54
C GLU A 5 -7.04 -5.20 -4.98
N LEU A 6 -6.92 -6.35 -4.29
CA LEU A 6 -5.64 -6.83 -3.75
C LEU A 6 -4.58 -7.08 -4.83
N LEU A 7 -4.97 -7.64 -5.99
CA LEU A 7 -4.05 -7.87 -7.10
C LEU A 7 -3.56 -6.55 -7.72
N ARG A 8 -4.43 -5.54 -7.79
CA ARG A 8 -4.04 -4.18 -8.23
C ARG A 8 -3.05 -3.55 -7.24
N LEU A 9 -3.30 -3.67 -5.94
CA LEU A 9 -2.36 -3.20 -4.91
C LEU A 9 -1.01 -3.93 -4.99
N ALA A 10 -1.00 -5.24 -5.24
CA ALA A 10 0.24 -5.99 -5.42
C ALA A 10 1.05 -5.46 -6.62
N ALA A 11 0.40 -5.26 -7.77
CA ALA A 11 1.05 -4.73 -8.97
C ALA A 11 1.55 -3.28 -8.77
N PHE A 12 0.81 -2.48 -8.03
CA PHE A 12 1.19 -1.12 -7.66
C PHE A 12 2.44 -1.07 -6.77
N LEU A 13 2.49 -1.94 -5.76
CA LEU A 13 3.63 -2.02 -4.84
C LEU A 13 4.89 -2.56 -5.52
N GLU A 14 4.76 -3.49 -6.47
CA GLU A 14 5.93 -3.94 -7.25
C GLU A 14 6.50 -2.82 -8.11
N GLN A 15 5.65 -2.05 -8.78
CA GLN A 15 6.11 -0.87 -9.51
C GLN A 15 6.76 0.15 -8.56
N THR A 16 6.14 0.41 -7.40
CA THR A 16 6.68 1.37 -6.43
C THR A 16 8.05 0.94 -5.91
N ALA A 17 8.30 -0.36 -5.71
CA ALA A 17 9.59 -0.89 -5.26
C ALA A 17 10.70 -0.72 -6.31
N GLU A 18 10.36 -0.63 -7.60
CA GLU A 18 11.30 -0.37 -8.70
C GLU A 18 11.59 1.13 -8.90
N THR A 19 10.74 2.01 -8.35
CA THR A 19 10.88 3.47 -8.46
C THR A 19 11.77 4.05 -7.36
N ASN A 20 12.47 5.14 -7.68
CA ASN A 20 13.27 5.88 -6.71
C ASN A 20 12.56 7.18 -6.28
N GLU A 21 13.19 7.90 -5.36
CA GLU A 21 12.69 9.16 -4.77
C GLU A 21 12.43 10.27 -5.82
N ASP A 22 13.10 10.20 -6.97
CA ASP A 22 12.99 11.17 -8.07
C ASP A 22 11.86 10.83 -9.05
N THR A 23 11.14 9.72 -8.84
CA THR A 23 10.05 9.32 -9.75
C THR A 23 8.79 10.15 -9.47
N GLU A 24 8.35 10.93 -10.46
CA GLU A 24 7.09 11.66 -10.39
C GLU A 24 5.92 10.69 -10.29
N PHE A 25 5.14 10.82 -9.22
CA PHE A 25 3.97 9.98 -9.01
C PHE A 25 2.76 10.50 -9.80
N ASP A 26 2.09 9.60 -10.52
CA ASP A 26 0.86 9.92 -11.22
C ASP A 26 -0.31 9.93 -10.24
N SER A 27 -0.88 11.12 -10.01
CA SER A 27 -2.10 11.32 -9.21
C SER A 27 -3.31 10.45 -9.62
N SER A 28 -3.31 9.89 -10.84
CA SER A 28 -4.33 8.92 -11.25
C SER A 28 -4.32 7.63 -10.40
N GLN A 29 -3.25 7.40 -9.64
CA GLN A 29 -3.05 6.24 -8.78
C GLN A 29 -3.40 6.50 -7.30
N ASP A 30 -3.88 7.69 -6.94
CA ASP A 30 -4.19 8.05 -5.54
C ASP A 30 -5.19 7.09 -4.89
N TYR A 31 -6.13 6.54 -5.66
CA TYR A 31 -7.10 5.55 -5.16
C TYR A 31 -6.42 4.27 -4.62
N LEU A 32 -5.28 3.85 -5.18
CA LEU A 32 -4.51 2.69 -4.71
C LEU A 32 -3.88 2.98 -3.35
N VAL A 33 -3.46 4.23 -3.13
CA VAL A 33 -2.92 4.67 -1.85
C VAL A 33 -4.02 4.71 -0.78
N GLU A 34 -5.22 5.19 -1.12
CA GLU A 34 -6.38 5.15 -0.23
C GLU A 34 -6.79 3.73 0.15
N GLU A 35 -6.78 2.81 -0.82
CA GLU A 35 -7.04 1.38 -0.59
C GLU A 35 -5.98 0.75 0.32
N LEU A 36 -4.69 1.08 0.15
CA LEU A 36 -3.62 0.66 1.05
C LEU A 36 -3.83 1.18 2.48
N ILE A 37 -4.15 2.47 2.63
CA ILE A 37 -4.42 3.06 3.95
C ILE A 37 -5.57 2.33 4.63
N ARG A 38 -6.65 2.03 3.89
CA ARG A 38 -7.77 1.25 4.43
C ARG A 38 -7.32 -0.15 4.86
N LEU A 39 -6.57 -0.88 4.02
CA LEU A 39 -6.06 -2.21 4.35
C LEU A 39 -5.19 -2.21 5.61
N VAL A 40 -4.26 -1.26 5.68
CA VAL A 40 -3.34 -1.10 6.82
C VAL A 40 -4.11 -0.84 8.12
N LYS A 41 -5.15 0.00 8.07
CA LYS A 41 -6.07 0.25 9.19
C LYS A 41 -6.86 -1.01 9.57
N GLU A 42 -7.45 -1.70 8.61
CA GLU A 42 -8.22 -2.94 8.83
C GLU A 42 -7.37 -4.05 9.46
N LYS A 43 -6.08 -4.13 9.08
CA LYS A 43 -5.13 -5.12 9.59
C LYS A 43 -4.38 -4.68 10.85
N GLY A 44 -4.71 -3.51 11.41
CA GLY A 44 -4.14 -3.02 12.68
C GLY A 44 -2.64 -2.74 12.64
N LYS A 45 -2.10 -2.34 11.49
CA LYS A 45 -0.67 -2.00 11.32
C LYS A 45 -0.37 -0.58 11.81
N THR A 46 -0.47 -0.38 13.13
CA THR A 46 -0.46 0.95 13.78
C THR A 46 0.70 1.85 13.37
N SER A 47 1.94 1.35 13.33
CA SER A 47 3.11 2.18 12.96
C SER A 47 3.05 2.71 11.53
N ILE A 48 2.47 1.95 10.60
CA ILE A 48 2.31 2.40 9.21
C ILE A 48 1.15 3.42 9.13
N VAL A 49 0.08 3.21 9.91
CA VAL A 49 -1.03 4.18 10.01
C VAL A 49 -0.54 5.54 10.52
N GLU A 50 0.28 5.55 11.57
CA GLU A 50 0.85 6.79 12.13
C GLU A 50 1.68 7.55 11.10
N ASP A 51 2.47 6.84 10.28
CA ASP A 51 3.23 7.48 9.21
C ASP A 51 2.33 8.04 8.10
N PHE A 52 1.22 7.38 7.76
CA PHE A 52 0.23 7.94 6.82
C PHE A 52 -0.49 9.17 7.37
N GLU A 53 -0.60 9.29 8.69
CA GLU A 53 -1.25 10.41 9.36
C GLU A 53 -0.27 11.54 9.70
N THR A 54 1.01 11.40 9.34
CA THR A 54 2.02 12.42 9.56
C THR A 54 1.74 13.66 8.71
N PRO A 55 1.54 14.84 9.34
CA PRO A 55 1.27 16.06 8.60
C PRO A 55 2.39 16.42 7.63
N TYR A 56 2.02 16.97 6.47
CA TYR A 56 2.95 17.47 5.43
C TYR A 56 3.83 16.40 4.77
N VAL A 57 3.69 15.12 5.11
CA VAL A 57 4.31 14.01 4.39
C VAL A 57 3.32 13.53 3.34
N HIS A 58 3.75 13.49 2.07
CA HIS A 58 2.92 12.94 1.01
C HIS A 58 2.75 11.42 1.24
N PRO A 59 1.54 10.85 1.16
CA PRO A 59 1.30 9.42 1.41
C PRO A 59 2.20 8.47 0.63
N MET A 60 2.62 8.86 -0.58
CA MET A 60 3.57 8.06 -1.37
C MET A 60 4.94 7.88 -0.75
N ILE A 61 5.41 8.86 0.03
CA ILE A 61 6.66 8.72 0.78
C ILE A 61 6.50 7.58 1.80
N THR A 62 5.34 7.49 2.44
CA THR A 62 5.01 6.40 3.36
C THR A 62 4.91 5.06 2.62
N VAL A 63 4.28 5.01 1.44
CA VAL A 63 4.24 3.79 0.62
C VAL A 63 5.65 3.32 0.27
N GLN A 64 6.52 4.20 -0.23
CA GLN A 64 7.90 3.87 -0.58
C GLN A 64 8.70 3.39 0.65
N LYS A 65 8.56 4.08 1.78
CA LYS A 65 9.22 3.72 3.05
C LYS A 65 8.87 2.31 3.52
N TRP A 66 7.62 1.90 3.36
CA TRP A 66 7.08 0.62 3.87
C TRP A 66 6.77 -0.39 2.77
N VAL A 67 7.32 -0.22 1.57
CA VAL A 67 6.87 -0.98 0.38
C VAL A 67 6.97 -2.49 0.57
N GLU A 68 8.03 -2.97 1.23
CA GLU A 68 8.23 -4.40 1.50
C GLU A 68 7.23 -4.94 2.54
N GLU A 69 6.98 -4.22 3.63
CA GLU A 69 5.97 -4.59 4.61
C GLU A 69 4.55 -4.58 4.03
N LEU A 70 4.26 -3.61 3.15
CA LEU A 70 2.99 -3.52 2.43
C LEU A 70 2.82 -4.68 1.46
N LYS A 71 3.87 -5.09 0.74
CA LYS A 71 3.85 -6.28 -0.14
C LYS A 71 3.52 -7.53 0.64
N LEU A 72 4.16 -7.74 1.78
CA LEU A 72 3.88 -8.87 2.67
C LEU A 72 2.43 -8.85 3.17
N LEU A 73 1.91 -7.67 3.54
CA LEU A 73 0.53 -7.52 4.01
C LEU A 73 -0.49 -7.89 2.93
N VAL A 74 -0.30 -7.41 1.71
CA VAL A 74 -1.19 -7.70 0.57
C VAL A 74 -1.13 -9.19 0.23
N ALA A 75 0.07 -9.78 0.17
CA ALA A 75 0.25 -11.21 -0.12
C ALA A 75 -0.41 -12.11 0.94
N GLN A 76 -0.28 -11.77 2.23
CA GLN A 76 -0.95 -12.47 3.32
C GLN A 76 -2.48 -12.39 3.17
N THR A 77 -3.00 -11.21 2.86
CA THR A 77 -4.45 -11.00 2.71
C THR A 77 -5.00 -11.75 1.50
N LEU A 78 -4.25 -11.81 0.38
CA LEU A 78 -4.59 -12.66 -0.76
C LEU A 78 -4.64 -14.14 -0.38
N GLY A 79 -3.65 -14.61 0.38
CA GLY A 79 -3.60 -16.00 0.86
C GLY A 79 -4.82 -16.37 1.72
N GLU A 80 -5.21 -15.50 2.64
CA GLU A 80 -6.42 -15.68 3.47
C GLU A 80 -7.71 -15.81 2.64
N GLN A 81 -7.84 -15.04 1.56
CA GLN A 81 -9.02 -15.12 0.68
C GLN A 81 -9.07 -16.40 -0.15
N THR A 82 -7.92 -16.93 -0.56
CA THR A 82 -7.87 -18.20 -1.33
C THR A 82 -8.10 -19.45 -0.48
N ALA A 83 -7.93 -19.34 0.84
CA ALA A 83 -8.14 -20.43 1.79
C ALA A 83 -9.55 -20.47 2.41
N SER A 84 -10.39 -19.46 2.10
CA SER A 84 -11.79 -19.34 2.54
C SER A 84 -12.75 -19.75 1.44
#